data_AF-A0A3D0JKJ4-F1
#
_entry.id   AF-A0A3D0JKJ4-F1
#
_cell.length_a   1.000
_cell.length_b   1.000
_cell.length_c   1.000
_cell.angle_alpha   90.00
_cell.angle_beta   90.00
_cell.angle_gamma   90.00
#
_symmetry.space_group_name_H-M   'P 1'
#
loop_
_entity.id
_entity.type
_entity.pdbx_description
1 polymer ?
#
loop_
_entity_poly.entity_id
_entity_poly.type
_entity_poly.pdbx_seq_one_letter_code
_entity_poly.pdbx_strand_id
1 'polypeptide(L)'
;MKQEMTFRDRHIGLSDDERTLMLDTLGLRSMDELSDRVVPENIRKRTGMSLPQAISEHDALIELKTIASKNQVVRSLIGQGYYHTLTPAVIQRNVLENPAWYTAYTPYQPEISQGRLEALFNYQTMIVELTGMAVANASLLDEATAAAEAMTLCERSSKSKSNRFYVANNLFAQTRAVIETRALPLDFDLVTFDPHHPPVFDDAFGLIVQYTGSDGSVVDLKSLIKQAKDQGILTVVASDILSLTMLEGPGHFGADICLGSTQRFGVPMGNGGPHAAFFAVTDKLKRNIPGRLVGQSIDAEGRAAYRLTLQTREQHIRREKA
;
A
#
# COMPACT_ATOMS: atom_id res chain seq x y z
N MET A 1 49.52 10.12 5.44
CA MET A 1 48.24 10.73 5.87
C MET A 1 47.14 9.74 5.57
N LYS A 2 46.27 9.39 6.53
CA LYS A 2 45.12 8.53 6.26
C LYS A 2 44.16 9.31 5.35
N GLN A 3 43.86 8.77 4.17
CA GLN A 3 42.85 9.32 3.28
C GLN A 3 41.49 9.25 3.98
N GLU A 4 40.77 10.36 4.00
CA GLU A 4 39.43 10.41 4.57
C GLU A 4 38.48 9.64 3.66
N MET A 5 37.76 8.66 4.21
CA MET A 5 36.80 7.86 3.44
C MET A 5 35.59 8.72 3.08
N THR A 6 35.20 8.70 1.81
CA THR A 6 33.99 9.37 1.32
C THR A 6 32.77 8.47 1.49
N PHE A 7 31.56 9.03 1.33
CA PHE A 7 30.32 8.22 1.31
C PHE A 7 30.36 7.13 0.23
N ARG A 8 30.96 7.42 -0.93
CA ARG A 8 31.15 6.44 -2.02
C ARG A 8 31.92 5.21 -1.54
N ASP A 9 32.96 5.40 -0.73
CA ASP A 9 33.82 4.32 -0.23
C ASP A 9 33.12 3.49 0.85
N ARG A 10 32.08 4.04 1.50
CA ARG A 10 31.20 3.29 2.42
C ARG A 10 30.09 2.55 1.70
N HIS A 11 29.59 3.14 0.62
CA HIS A 11 28.47 2.60 -0.14
C HIS A 11 28.88 1.47 -1.09
N ILE A 12 30.02 1.64 -1.79
CA ILE A 12 30.56 0.61 -2.69
C ILE A 12 31.40 -0.35 -1.86
N GLY A 13 30.96 -1.60 -1.75
CA GLY A 13 31.65 -2.62 -0.94
C GLY A 13 32.97 -3.12 -1.53
N LEU A 14 33.26 -2.83 -2.80
CA LEU A 14 34.47 -3.30 -3.49
C LEU A 14 35.65 -2.37 -3.23
N SER A 15 36.74 -2.95 -2.71
CA SER A 15 38.07 -2.34 -2.68
C SER A 15 38.71 -2.28 -4.07
N ASP A 16 39.80 -1.52 -4.20
CA ASP A 16 40.55 -1.43 -5.46
C ASP A 16 41.26 -2.75 -5.83
N ASP A 17 41.72 -3.51 -4.83
CA ASP A 17 42.34 -4.82 -5.04
C ASP A 17 41.30 -5.85 -5.53
N GLU A 18 40.12 -5.88 -4.92
CA GLU A 18 39.00 -6.74 -5.37
C GLU A 18 38.54 -6.35 -6.77
N ARG A 19 38.44 -5.05 -7.06
CA ARG A 19 38.10 -4.55 -8.40
C ARG A 19 39.11 -5.02 -9.44
N THR A 20 40.41 -4.93 -9.13
CA THR A 20 41.48 -5.38 -10.02
C THR A 20 41.38 -6.88 -10.26
N LEU A 21 41.26 -7.67 -9.19
CA LEU A 21 41.08 -9.13 -9.28
C LEU A 21 39.87 -9.52 -10.15
N MET A 22 38.73 -8.84 -9.97
CA MET A 22 37.52 -9.08 -10.76
C MET A 22 37.71 -8.72 -12.24
N LEU A 23 38.37 -7.61 -12.55
CA LEU A 23 38.67 -7.20 -13.92
C LEU A 23 39.62 -8.19 -14.61
N ASP A 24 40.67 -8.63 -13.91
CA ASP A 24 41.62 -9.63 -14.41
C ASP A 24 40.93 -10.98 -14.68
N THR A 25 40.05 -11.42 -13.78
CA THR A 25 39.24 -12.64 -13.96
C THR A 25 38.38 -12.55 -15.22
N LEU A 26 37.87 -11.36 -15.55
CA LEU A 26 37.08 -11.11 -16.75
C LEU A 26 37.93 -10.85 -18.01
N GLY A 27 39.26 -10.78 -17.87
CA GLY A 27 40.17 -10.42 -18.97
C GLY A 27 39.98 -8.97 -19.46
N LEU A 28 39.65 -8.05 -18.55
CA LEU A 28 39.39 -6.63 -18.82
C LEU A 28 40.43 -5.77 -18.12
N ARG A 29 40.79 -4.63 -18.72
CA ARG A 29 41.83 -3.74 -18.16
C ARG A 29 41.26 -2.61 -17.31
N SER A 30 39.98 -2.31 -17.42
CA SER A 30 39.34 -1.21 -16.69
C SER A 30 37.82 -1.33 -16.65
N MET A 31 37.22 -0.54 -15.76
CA MET A 31 35.76 -0.34 -15.73
C MET A 31 35.22 0.33 -17.00
N ASP A 32 36.03 1.15 -17.67
CA ASP A 32 35.66 1.77 -18.94
C ASP A 32 35.57 0.72 -20.05
N GLU A 33 36.53 -0.21 -20.10
CA GLU A 33 36.50 -1.33 -21.05
C GLU A 33 35.30 -2.25 -20.78
N LEU A 34 34.98 -2.53 -19.51
CA LEU A 34 33.76 -3.25 -19.15
C LEU A 34 32.52 -2.52 -19.66
N SER A 35 32.46 -1.20 -19.46
CA SER A 35 31.33 -0.38 -19.90
C SER A 35 31.21 -0.33 -21.44
N ASP A 36 32.33 -0.25 -22.17
CA ASP A 36 32.37 -0.26 -23.65
C ASP A 36 31.85 -1.59 -24.21
N ARG A 37 32.12 -2.71 -23.53
CA ARG A 37 31.65 -4.03 -23.96
C ARG A 37 30.18 -4.32 -23.61
N VAL A 38 29.68 -3.76 -22.52
CA VAL A 38 28.33 -4.06 -22.01
C VAL A 38 27.27 -3.08 -22.54
N VAL A 39 27.59 -1.79 -22.62
CA VAL A 39 26.62 -0.75 -22.98
C VAL A 39 26.76 -0.41 -24.47
N PRO A 40 25.72 -0.61 -25.30
CA PRO A 40 25.77 -0.24 -26.71
C PRO A 40 26.08 1.24 -26.93
N GLU A 41 26.99 1.54 -27.86
CA GLU A 41 27.52 2.90 -28.03
C GLU A 41 26.44 3.93 -28.40
N ASN A 42 25.47 3.53 -29.22
CA ASN A 42 24.41 4.43 -29.70
C ASN A 42 23.48 4.94 -28.58
N ILE A 43 23.48 4.32 -27.40
CA ILE A 43 22.72 4.77 -26.23
C ILE A 43 23.62 5.21 -25.07
N ARG A 44 24.95 5.11 -25.22
CA ARG A 44 25.89 5.44 -24.14
C ARG A 44 26.04 6.94 -23.98
N LYS A 45 25.76 7.44 -22.79
CA LYS A 45 26.10 8.82 -22.42
C LYS A 45 27.61 8.93 -22.18
N ARG A 46 28.30 9.75 -22.99
CA ARG A 46 29.74 10.03 -22.86
C ARG A 46 30.05 11.28 -22.03
N THR A 47 29.05 12.09 -21.72
CA THR A 47 29.19 13.28 -20.88
C THR A 47 28.81 12.98 -19.42
N GLY A 48 29.50 13.63 -18.48
CA GLY A 48 29.16 13.53 -17.06
C GLY A 48 27.72 13.98 -16.77
N MET A 49 27.18 13.55 -15.63
CA MET A 49 25.92 14.10 -15.14
C MET A 49 26.13 15.54 -14.65
N SER A 50 25.20 16.43 -14.95
CA SER A 50 25.19 17.79 -14.42
C SER A 50 24.60 17.78 -13.01
N LEU A 51 25.45 17.46 -12.03
CA LEU A 51 25.07 17.38 -10.61
C LEU A 51 25.92 18.34 -9.78
N PRO A 52 25.41 18.79 -8.60
CA PRO A 52 26.23 19.48 -7.61
C PRO A 52 27.45 18.63 -7.22
N GLN A 53 28.48 19.31 -6.71
CA GLN A 53 29.64 18.62 -6.15
C GLN A 53 29.19 17.71 -4.99
N ALA A 54 29.76 16.51 -4.92
CA ALA A 54 29.52 15.60 -3.81
C ALA A 54 30.00 16.24 -2.50
N ILE A 55 29.18 16.12 -1.46
CA ILE A 55 29.46 16.58 -0.11
C ILE A 55 29.62 15.39 0.84
N SER A 56 30.16 15.62 2.04
CA SER A 56 30.28 14.57 3.05
C SER A 56 28.90 14.15 3.58
N GLU A 57 28.82 12.98 4.22
CA GLU A 57 27.59 12.54 4.89
C GLU A 57 27.15 13.52 5.98
N HIS A 58 28.11 14.12 6.70
CA HIS A 58 27.83 15.10 7.74
C HIS A 58 27.23 16.40 7.15
N ASP A 59 27.84 16.92 6.09
CA ASP A 59 27.37 18.15 5.44
C ASP A 59 26.00 17.95 4.79
N ALA A 60 25.73 16.76 4.22
CA ALA A 60 24.43 16.41 3.66
C ALA A 60 23.32 16.46 4.72
N LEU A 61 23.58 15.99 5.94
CA LEU A 61 22.62 16.08 7.04
C LEU A 61 22.37 17.53 7.49
N ILE A 62 23.40 18.37 7.52
CA ILE A 62 23.27 19.81 7.84
C ILE A 62 22.44 20.52 6.77
N GLU A 63 22.73 20.28 5.50
CA GLU A 63 22.00 20.85 4.38
C GLU A 63 20.53 20.42 4.41
N LEU A 64 20.27 19.12 4.58
CA LEU A 64 18.90 18.59 4.66
C LEU A 64 18.14 19.15 5.87
N LYS A 65 18.81 19.32 7.02
CA LYS A 65 18.22 19.96 8.20
C LYS A 65 17.85 21.42 7.95
N THR A 66 18.67 22.15 7.19
CA THR A 66 18.41 23.54 6.79
C THR A 66 17.21 23.65 5.85
N ILE A 67 17.02 22.67 4.96
CA ILE A 67 15.82 22.59 4.12
C ILE A 67 14.60 22.25 4.99
N ALA A 68 14.71 21.21 5.83
CA ALA A 68 13.62 20.75 6.69
C ALA A 68 13.15 21.83 7.68
N SER A 69 14.04 22.70 8.17
CA SER A 69 13.69 23.79 9.09
C SER A 69 12.81 24.88 8.44
N LYS A 70 12.63 24.87 7.13
CA LYS A 70 11.70 25.77 6.43
C LYS A 70 10.25 25.30 6.54
N ASN A 71 10.02 24.03 6.89
CA ASN A 71 8.68 23.50 7.10
C ASN A 71 8.08 24.06 8.39
N GLN A 72 6.78 24.37 8.37
CA GLN A 72 6.04 24.76 9.56
C GLN A 72 5.23 23.58 10.08
N VAL A 73 5.60 23.08 11.26
CA VAL A 73 4.84 22.01 11.93
C VAL A 73 3.72 22.65 12.73
N VAL A 74 2.49 22.51 12.26
CA VAL A 74 1.28 23.04 12.90
C VAL A 74 0.37 21.91 13.39
N ARG A 75 -0.57 22.24 14.26
CA ARG A 75 -1.66 21.34 14.63
C ARG A 75 -2.67 21.28 13.49
N SER A 76 -2.56 20.26 12.65
CA SER A 76 -3.48 20.03 11.54
C SER A 76 -4.72 19.28 12.01
N LEU A 77 -5.88 19.95 11.97
CA LEU A 77 -7.21 19.36 12.20
C LEU A 77 -8.02 19.25 10.89
N ILE A 78 -7.32 19.14 9.76
CA ILE A 78 -7.92 19.07 8.42
C ILE A 78 -8.71 17.77 8.25
N GLY A 79 -8.25 16.67 8.85
CA GLY A 79 -8.84 15.34 8.67
C GLY A 79 -8.56 14.81 7.26
N GLN A 80 -9.60 14.50 6.50
CA GLN A 80 -9.50 14.02 5.12
C GLN A 80 -8.64 12.75 4.98
N GLY A 81 -8.74 11.82 5.93
CA GLY A 81 -8.01 10.55 5.92
C GLY A 81 -6.62 10.58 6.56
N TYR A 82 -6.14 11.75 6.99
CA TYR A 82 -4.87 11.89 7.69
C TYR A 82 -5.08 12.51 9.08
N TYR A 83 -4.64 11.80 10.11
CA TYR A 83 -4.86 12.20 11.49
C TYR A 83 -3.55 12.12 12.26
N HIS A 84 -3.25 13.16 13.04
CA HIS A 84 -2.10 13.12 13.93
C HIS A 84 -2.21 11.93 14.89
N THR A 85 -1.12 11.20 15.06
CA THR A 85 -1.02 10.04 15.94
C THR A 85 0.35 10.05 16.62
N LEU A 86 0.44 9.38 17.77
CA LEU A 86 1.70 9.19 18.46
C LEU A 86 2.28 7.84 18.04
N THR A 87 3.40 7.85 17.31
CA THR A 87 4.18 6.64 17.08
C THR A 87 4.79 6.20 18.41
N PRO A 88 4.48 5.00 18.92
CA PRO A 88 5.11 4.52 20.15
C PRO A 88 6.63 4.47 19.97
N ALA A 89 7.37 5.13 20.87
CA ALA A 89 8.82 5.29 20.74
C ALA A 89 9.57 3.96 20.64
N VAL A 90 9.04 2.90 21.28
CA VAL A 90 9.59 1.54 21.17
C VAL A 90 9.44 0.96 19.75
N ILE A 91 8.36 1.28 19.04
CA ILE A 91 8.15 0.86 17.64
C ILE A 91 9.02 1.70 16.71
N GLN A 92 9.06 3.02 16.91
CA GLN A 92 9.94 3.89 16.13
C GLN A 92 11.39 3.41 16.18
N ARG A 93 11.94 3.22 17.38
CA ARG A 93 13.35 2.86 17.57
C ARG A 93 13.67 1.43 17.12
N ASN A 94 12.82 0.46 17.46
CA ASN A 94 13.16 -0.96 17.29
C ASN A 94 12.64 -1.60 15.99
N VAL A 95 11.76 -0.89 15.26
CA VAL A 95 11.22 -1.33 13.96
C VAL A 95 11.57 -0.33 12.87
N LEU A 96 11.08 0.91 12.95
CA LEU A 96 11.24 1.89 11.86
C LEU A 96 12.71 2.31 11.64
N GLU A 97 13.44 2.54 12.73
CA GLU A 97 14.85 2.96 12.70
C GLU A 97 15.83 1.76 12.77
N ASN A 98 15.32 0.53 12.65
CA ASN A 98 16.13 -0.69 12.76
C ASN A 98 16.33 -1.35 11.39
N PRO A 99 17.56 -1.40 10.84
CA PRO A 99 17.82 -2.00 9.53
C PRO A 99 17.42 -3.47 9.43
N ALA A 100 17.42 -4.23 10.53
CA ALA A 100 16.97 -5.62 10.51
C ALA A 100 15.50 -5.79 10.06
N TRP A 101 14.69 -4.73 10.16
CA TRP A 101 13.30 -4.73 9.70
C TRP A 101 13.11 -4.14 8.30
N TYR A 102 13.88 -3.11 7.91
CA TYR A 102 13.64 -2.38 6.66
C TYR A 102 14.57 -2.74 5.50
N THR A 103 15.65 -3.49 5.70
CA THR A 103 16.57 -3.86 4.59
C THR A 103 16.12 -5.10 3.82
N ALA A 104 15.35 -5.98 4.46
CA ALA A 104 14.81 -7.17 3.80
C ALA A 104 13.67 -6.79 2.83
N TYR A 105 13.52 -7.57 1.75
CA TYR A 105 12.46 -7.36 0.76
C TYR A 105 11.29 -8.36 0.95
N THR A 106 10.45 -8.47 -0.08
CA THR A 106 9.31 -9.40 -0.12
C THR A 106 9.71 -10.80 0.40
N PRO A 107 8.90 -11.42 1.29
CA PRO A 107 9.19 -12.73 1.88
C PRO A 107 8.97 -13.90 0.90
N TYR A 108 9.73 -13.92 -0.20
CA TYR A 108 9.72 -15.02 -1.17
C TYR A 108 10.30 -16.32 -0.62
N GLN A 109 11.24 -16.22 0.33
CA GLN A 109 11.85 -17.34 1.05
C GLN A 109 11.25 -17.41 2.46
N PRO A 110 10.11 -18.11 2.66
CA PRO A 110 9.34 -18.04 3.90
C PRO A 110 10.13 -18.54 5.12
N GLU A 111 11.01 -19.52 4.96
CA GLU A 111 11.79 -20.18 6.03
C GLU A 111 12.68 -19.18 6.79
N ILE A 112 13.21 -18.18 6.09
CA ILE A 112 14.05 -17.11 6.65
C ILE A 112 13.29 -15.79 6.80
N SER A 113 11.95 -15.85 6.77
CA SER A 113 11.08 -14.66 6.75
C SER A 113 9.92 -14.70 7.74
N GLN A 114 9.88 -15.70 8.63
CA GLN A 114 8.75 -15.95 9.53
C GLN A 114 8.39 -14.72 10.39
N GLY A 115 9.36 -13.97 10.92
CA GLY A 115 9.08 -12.82 11.79
C GLY A 115 8.21 -11.74 11.14
N ARG A 116 8.54 -11.32 9.91
CA ARG A 116 7.72 -10.32 9.20
C ARG A 116 6.43 -10.92 8.62
N LEU A 117 6.43 -12.20 8.28
CA LEU A 117 5.21 -12.90 7.86
C LEU A 117 4.19 -12.97 9.00
N GLU A 118 4.63 -13.27 10.22
CA GLU A 118 3.79 -13.25 11.41
C GLU A 118 3.28 -11.84 11.72
N ALA A 119 4.13 -10.81 11.64
CA ALA A 119 3.69 -9.42 11.81
C ALA A 119 2.61 -9.01 10.79
N LEU A 120 2.73 -9.44 9.54
CA LEU A 120 1.72 -9.23 8.50
C LEU A 120 0.45 -10.07 8.73
N PHE A 121 0.59 -11.29 9.28
CA PHE A 121 -0.56 -12.08 9.69
C PHE A 121 -1.32 -11.40 10.83
N ASN A 122 -0.63 -10.83 11.82
CA ASN A 122 -1.22 -10.04 12.90
C ASN A 122 -1.93 -8.79 12.36
N TYR A 123 -1.34 -8.10 11.37
CA TYR A 123 -2.00 -7.01 10.66
C TYR A 123 -3.31 -7.48 10.02
N GLN A 124 -3.30 -8.58 9.27
CA GLN A 124 -4.51 -9.13 8.64
C GLN A 124 -5.59 -9.50 9.66
N THR A 125 -5.20 -10.14 10.78
CA THR A 125 -6.11 -10.50 11.87
C THR A 125 -6.75 -9.27 12.49
N MET A 126 -5.96 -8.24 12.82
CA MET A 126 -6.46 -6.97 13.37
C MET A 126 -7.50 -6.32 12.43
N ILE A 127 -7.23 -6.32 11.12
CA ILE A 127 -8.19 -5.79 10.14
C ILE A 127 -9.46 -6.64 10.09
N VAL A 128 -9.34 -7.96 10.05
CA VAL A 128 -10.49 -8.87 10.05
C VAL A 128 -11.37 -8.65 11.28
N GLU A 129 -10.78 -8.56 12.47
CA GLU A 129 -11.51 -8.37 13.73
C GLU A 129 -12.23 -7.01 13.80
N LEU A 130 -11.57 -5.92 13.39
CA LEU A 130 -12.17 -4.58 13.42
C LEU A 130 -13.23 -4.38 12.32
N THR A 131 -13.05 -4.98 11.15
CA THR A 131 -13.97 -4.80 10.03
C THR A 131 -15.12 -5.80 10.01
N GLY A 132 -15.01 -6.92 10.74
CA GLY A 132 -15.97 -8.04 10.67
C GLY A 132 -15.91 -8.80 9.33
N MET A 133 -14.85 -8.63 8.54
CA MET A 133 -14.68 -9.28 7.24
C MET A 133 -14.05 -10.67 7.38
N ALA A 134 -14.01 -11.47 6.31
CA ALA A 134 -13.46 -12.82 6.36
C ALA A 134 -11.95 -12.87 6.13
N VAL A 135 -11.44 -12.03 5.22
CA VAL A 135 -10.03 -12.04 4.78
C VAL A 135 -9.56 -10.62 4.55
N ALA A 136 -8.38 -10.26 5.04
CA ALA A 136 -7.68 -9.02 4.73
C ALA A 136 -6.34 -9.30 4.04
N ASN A 137 -5.90 -8.43 3.14
CA ASN A 137 -4.59 -8.56 2.50
C ASN A 137 -3.45 -7.99 3.37
N ALA A 138 -2.21 -8.18 2.92
CA ALA A 138 -1.00 -7.66 3.54
C ALA A 138 -0.66 -6.25 3.01
N SER A 139 -1.67 -5.37 3.01
CA SER A 139 -1.69 -3.96 2.59
C SER A 139 -1.79 -3.64 1.09
N LEU A 140 -2.27 -2.42 0.82
CA LEU A 140 -2.18 -1.67 -0.44
C LEU A 140 -1.46 -0.33 -0.21
N LEU A 141 -1.35 0.47 -1.27
CA LEU A 141 -0.53 1.69 -1.31
C LEU A 141 -1.11 2.84 -0.47
N ASP A 142 -2.38 3.15 -0.62
CA ASP A 142 -3.12 4.18 0.13
C ASP A 142 -4.64 3.93 0.04
N GLU A 143 -5.45 4.69 0.78
CA GLU A 143 -6.91 4.55 0.79
C GLU A 143 -7.55 4.78 -0.59
N ALA A 144 -7.04 5.77 -1.33
CA ALA A 144 -7.62 6.18 -2.61
C ALA A 144 -7.42 5.11 -3.69
N THR A 145 -6.23 4.52 -3.74
CA THR A 145 -5.91 3.39 -4.61
C THR A 145 -6.61 2.12 -4.15
N ALA A 146 -6.74 1.88 -2.84
CA ALA A 146 -7.54 0.77 -2.32
C ALA A 146 -9.01 0.86 -2.76
N ALA A 147 -9.59 2.06 -2.75
CA ALA A 147 -10.95 2.30 -3.24
C ALA A 147 -11.10 2.01 -4.74
N ALA A 148 -10.12 2.40 -5.55
CA ALA A 148 -10.12 2.04 -6.97
C ALA A 148 -9.93 0.54 -7.22
N GLU A 149 -9.10 -0.14 -6.43
CA GLU A 149 -9.00 -1.61 -6.48
C GLU A 149 -10.32 -2.28 -6.11
N ALA A 150 -11.08 -1.72 -5.15
CA ALA A 150 -12.41 -2.21 -4.79
C ALA A 150 -13.40 -2.07 -5.94
N MET A 151 -13.42 -0.92 -6.62
CA MET A 151 -14.26 -0.71 -7.80
C MET A 151 -14.00 -1.76 -8.87
N THR A 152 -12.74 -2.00 -9.24
CA THR A 152 -12.40 -3.01 -10.26
C THR A 152 -12.65 -4.45 -9.77
N LEU A 153 -12.49 -4.74 -8.48
CA LEU A 153 -12.86 -6.04 -7.91
C LEU A 153 -14.36 -6.27 -8.01
N CYS A 154 -15.18 -5.26 -7.69
CA CYS A 154 -16.62 -5.30 -7.83
C CYS A 154 -17.03 -5.61 -9.26
N GLU A 155 -16.47 -4.91 -10.25
CA GLU A 155 -16.76 -5.17 -11.68
C GLU A 155 -16.46 -6.63 -12.04
N ARG A 156 -15.24 -7.12 -11.75
CA ARG A 156 -14.83 -8.50 -12.07
C ARG A 156 -15.66 -9.58 -11.37
N SER A 157 -16.30 -9.25 -10.25
CA SER A 157 -17.00 -10.22 -9.39
C SER A 157 -18.52 -10.10 -9.46
N SER A 158 -19.04 -9.00 -10.00
CA SER A 158 -20.47 -8.78 -10.17
C SER A 158 -21.04 -9.66 -11.27
N LYS A 159 -22.34 -9.95 -11.16
CA LYS A 159 -23.11 -10.60 -12.23
C LYS A 159 -23.83 -9.58 -13.13
N SER A 160 -23.84 -8.31 -12.72
CA SER A 160 -24.44 -7.21 -13.47
C SER A 160 -23.78 -7.08 -14.85
N LYS A 161 -24.56 -6.61 -15.84
CA LYS A 161 -24.04 -6.20 -17.16
C LYS A 161 -23.93 -4.69 -17.28
N SER A 162 -24.38 -3.96 -16.27
CA SER A 162 -24.25 -2.51 -16.17
C SER A 162 -22.80 -2.12 -15.98
N ASN A 163 -22.38 -1.02 -16.62
CA ASN A 163 -21.08 -0.41 -16.41
C ASN A 163 -21.10 0.64 -15.28
N ARG A 164 -22.18 0.66 -14.49
CA ARG A 164 -22.43 1.67 -13.47
C ARG A 164 -21.78 1.33 -12.13
N PHE A 165 -21.19 2.34 -11.51
CA PHE A 165 -20.69 2.29 -10.12
C PHE A 165 -21.20 3.50 -9.34
N TYR A 166 -21.84 3.27 -8.20
CA TYR A 166 -22.32 4.36 -7.35
C TYR A 166 -21.22 4.87 -6.42
N VAL A 167 -21.01 6.19 -6.40
CA VAL A 167 -20.00 6.85 -5.58
C VAL A 167 -20.68 7.80 -4.60
N ALA A 168 -20.59 7.53 -3.30
CA ALA A 168 -21.16 8.43 -2.30
C ALA A 168 -20.48 9.81 -2.36
N ASN A 169 -21.25 10.87 -2.16
CA ASN A 169 -20.73 12.24 -2.12
C ASN A 169 -19.92 12.55 -0.84
N ASN A 170 -19.90 11.63 0.14
CA ASN A 170 -19.24 11.80 1.44
C ASN A 170 -17.81 11.22 1.51
N LEU A 171 -17.26 10.72 0.40
CA LEU A 171 -15.86 10.30 0.32
C LEU A 171 -14.91 11.48 0.53
N PHE A 172 -13.66 11.20 0.88
CA PHE A 172 -12.59 12.20 0.77
C PHE A 172 -12.33 12.57 -0.69
N ALA A 173 -12.00 13.84 -0.94
CA ALA A 173 -11.86 14.38 -2.29
C ALA A 173 -10.81 13.62 -3.12
N GLN A 174 -9.68 13.25 -2.51
CA GLN A 174 -8.62 12.48 -3.17
C GLN A 174 -9.05 11.04 -3.48
N THR A 175 -9.86 10.41 -2.62
CA THR A 175 -10.40 9.07 -2.85
C THR A 175 -11.29 9.07 -4.09
N ARG A 176 -12.19 10.04 -4.18
CA ARG A 176 -13.05 10.24 -5.36
C ARG A 176 -12.21 10.50 -6.63
N ALA A 177 -11.22 11.39 -6.57
CA ALA A 177 -10.40 11.72 -7.73
C ALA A 177 -9.64 10.50 -8.31
N VAL A 178 -9.14 9.62 -7.44
CA VAL A 178 -8.46 8.38 -7.88
C VAL A 178 -9.44 7.38 -8.48
N ILE A 179 -10.65 7.24 -7.91
CA ILE A 179 -11.73 6.43 -8.51
C ILE A 179 -12.07 6.93 -9.91
N GLU A 180 -12.32 8.23 -10.07
CA GLU A 180 -12.62 8.86 -11.37
C GLU A 180 -11.49 8.62 -12.38
N THR A 181 -10.23 8.80 -11.95
CA THR A 181 -9.06 8.57 -12.80
C THR A 181 -8.95 7.11 -13.26
N ARG A 182 -9.26 6.15 -12.38
CA ARG A 182 -9.16 4.71 -12.67
C ARG A 182 -10.36 4.17 -13.45
N ALA A 183 -11.51 4.82 -13.33
CA ALA A 183 -12.72 4.53 -14.09
C ALA A 183 -12.58 4.93 -15.57
N LEU A 184 -11.94 6.08 -15.84
CA LEU A 184 -11.83 6.66 -17.18
C LEU A 184 -11.31 5.70 -18.27
N PRO A 185 -10.16 5.00 -18.10
CA PRO A 185 -9.66 4.08 -19.14
C PRO A 185 -10.49 2.79 -19.28
N LEU A 186 -11.41 2.52 -18.35
CA LEU A 186 -12.30 1.36 -18.33
C LEU A 186 -13.74 1.71 -18.77
N ASP A 187 -13.99 2.98 -19.09
CA ASP A 187 -15.29 3.50 -19.54
C ASP A 187 -16.44 3.32 -18.53
N PHE A 188 -16.13 3.24 -17.22
CA PHE A 188 -17.15 3.05 -16.17
C PHE A 188 -18.01 4.31 -15.95
N ASP A 189 -19.32 4.11 -15.80
CA ASP A 189 -20.30 5.17 -15.51
C ASP A 189 -20.39 5.41 -14.00
N LEU A 190 -19.82 6.52 -13.52
CA LEU A 190 -19.82 6.87 -12.10
C LEU A 190 -21.05 7.72 -11.75
N VAL A 191 -21.92 7.18 -10.89
CA VAL A 191 -23.13 7.87 -10.44
C VAL A 191 -22.97 8.34 -9.00
N THR A 192 -22.97 9.66 -8.79
CA THR A 192 -22.87 10.24 -7.45
C THR A 192 -24.20 10.07 -6.69
N PHE A 193 -24.16 9.75 -5.40
CA PHE A 193 -25.36 9.69 -4.55
C PHE A 193 -25.12 10.24 -3.13
N ASP A 194 -26.19 10.62 -2.43
CA ASP A 194 -26.17 10.98 -1.00
C ASP A 194 -26.41 9.73 -0.14
N PRO A 195 -25.46 9.30 0.71
CA PRO A 195 -25.63 8.11 1.54
C PRO A 195 -26.62 8.29 2.69
N HIS A 196 -26.97 9.53 3.07
CA HIS A 196 -27.98 9.81 4.09
C HIS A 196 -29.41 9.80 3.52
N HIS A 197 -29.54 10.00 2.21
CA HIS A 197 -30.81 9.92 1.47
C HIS A 197 -30.59 9.13 0.17
N PRO A 198 -30.30 7.83 0.26
CA PRO A 198 -29.94 7.04 -0.91
C PRO A 198 -31.09 6.98 -1.92
N PRO A 199 -30.79 7.00 -3.23
CA PRO A 199 -31.80 6.81 -4.25
C PRO A 199 -32.29 5.35 -4.24
N VAL A 200 -33.36 5.08 -4.98
CA VAL A 200 -33.62 3.71 -5.42
C VAL A 200 -32.51 3.33 -6.40
N PHE A 201 -31.72 2.31 -6.04
CA PHE A 201 -30.61 1.88 -6.88
C PHE A 201 -31.10 1.13 -8.12
N ASP A 202 -30.69 1.60 -9.30
CA ASP A 202 -30.73 0.84 -10.55
C ASP A 202 -29.57 -0.16 -10.65
N ASP A 203 -29.62 -1.06 -11.65
CA ASP A 203 -28.56 -2.04 -11.92
C ASP A 203 -27.16 -1.39 -12.02
N ALA A 204 -26.23 -1.93 -11.24
CA ALA A 204 -24.86 -1.47 -11.09
C ALA A 204 -23.97 -2.62 -10.60
N PHE A 205 -22.68 -2.58 -10.92
CA PHE A 205 -21.76 -3.62 -10.45
C PHE A 205 -21.31 -3.42 -9.01
N GLY A 206 -21.38 -2.20 -8.49
CA GLY A 206 -21.04 -1.90 -7.10
C GLY A 206 -21.36 -0.48 -6.66
N LEU A 207 -21.15 -0.23 -5.36
CA LEU A 207 -21.16 1.10 -4.76
C LEU A 207 -20.03 1.26 -3.75
N ILE A 208 -19.65 2.50 -3.48
CA ILE A 208 -18.75 2.87 -2.38
C ILE A 208 -19.32 3.99 -1.52
N VAL A 209 -19.10 3.88 -0.20
CA VAL A 209 -19.46 4.89 0.80
C VAL A 209 -18.37 5.03 1.86
N GLN A 210 -18.20 6.22 2.42
CA GLN A 210 -17.37 6.42 3.62
C GLN A 210 -18.25 6.21 4.86
N TYR A 211 -17.85 5.36 5.79
CA TYR A 211 -18.65 5.09 7.00
C TYR A 211 -18.74 6.33 7.90
N THR A 212 -17.57 6.91 8.21
CA THR A 212 -17.43 8.23 8.81
C THR A 212 -17.07 9.22 7.70
N GLY A 213 -18.05 10.01 7.26
CA GLY A 213 -17.96 10.90 6.11
C GLY A 213 -16.85 11.95 6.24
N SER A 214 -16.52 12.59 5.12
CA SER A 214 -15.57 13.70 5.07
C SER A 214 -15.96 14.91 5.93
N ASP A 215 -17.23 14.99 6.33
CA ASP A 215 -17.81 15.97 7.27
C ASP A 215 -17.89 15.45 8.73
N GLY A 216 -17.48 14.21 8.98
CA GLY A 216 -17.55 13.55 10.29
C GLY A 216 -18.88 12.86 10.59
N SER A 217 -19.85 12.88 9.69
CA SER A 217 -21.14 12.20 9.88
C SER A 217 -20.99 10.67 9.84
N VAL A 218 -21.80 9.95 10.63
CA VAL A 218 -21.86 8.48 10.60
C VAL A 218 -23.06 8.07 9.74
N VAL A 219 -22.82 7.22 8.74
CA VAL A 219 -23.87 6.70 7.84
C VAL A 219 -24.55 5.47 8.45
N ASP A 220 -25.87 5.35 8.32
CA ASP A 220 -26.60 4.09 8.61
C ASP A 220 -26.30 3.04 7.52
N LEU A 221 -25.19 2.33 7.70
CA LEU A 221 -24.76 1.29 6.77
C LEU A 221 -25.74 0.14 6.67
N LYS A 222 -26.47 -0.20 7.74
CA LYS A 222 -27.36 -1.37 7.75
C LYS A 222 -28.48 -1.20 6.73
N SER A 223 -29.12 -0.03 6.72
CA SER A 223 -30.17 0.28 5.74
C SER A 223 -29.61 0.38 4.32
N LEU A 224 -28.52 1.13 4.15
CA LEU A 224 -27.88 1.35 2.85
C LEU A 224 -27.43 0.04 2.18
N ILE A 225 -26.71 -0.80 2.91
CA ILE A 225 -26.20 -2.09 2.42
C ILE A 225 -27.36 -3.00 2.04
N LYS A 226 -28.42 -3.05 2.87
CA LYS A 226 -29.60 -3.87 2.55
C LYS A 226 -30.22 -3.44 1.21
N GLN A 227 -30.47 -2.15 1.02
CA GLN A 227 -31.08 -1.62 -0.21
C GLN A 227 -30.26 -1.96 -1.46
N ALA A 228 -28.94 -1.81 -1.39
CA ALA A 228 -28.04 -2.16 -2.49
C ALA A 228 -28.00 -3.67 -2.76
N LYS A 229 -27.97 -4.48 -1.71
CA LYS A 229 -27.95 -5.94 -1.82
C LYS A 229 -29.24 -6.53 -2.36
N ASP A 230 -30.38 -5.92 -2.06
CA ASP A 230 -31.67 -6.31 -2.66
C ASP A 230 -31.65 -6.17 -4.20
N GLN A 231 -30.76 -5.33 -4.75
CA GLN A 231 -30.51 -5.16 -6.20
C GLN A 231 -29.31 -5.95 -6.72
N GLY A 232 -28.63 -6.74 -5.87
CA GLY A 232 -27.44 -7.50 -6.25
C GLY A 232 -26.16 -6.67 -6.43
N ILE A 233 -26.15 -5.42 -5.96
CA ILE A 233 -25.01 -4.50 -6.05
C ILE A 233 -23.99 -4.86 -4.95
N LEU A 234 -22.71 -4.97 -5.31
CA LEU A 234 -21.63 -5.18 -4.35
C LEU A 234 -21.34 -3.90 -3.56
N THR A 235 -21.12 -4.04 -2.26
CA THR A 235 -20.99 -2.90 -1.33
C THR A 235 -19.56 -2.74 -0.82
N VAL A 236 -19.01 -1.55 -1.03
CA VAL A 236 -17.68 -1.15 -0.55
C VAL A 236 -17.82 -0.07 0.52
N VAL A 237 -17.18 -0.28 1.67
CA VAL A 237 -17.18 0.70 2.77
C VAL A 237 -15.76 1.14 3.07
N ALA A 238 -15.46 2.41 2.80
CA ALA A 238 -14.24 3.05 3.26
C ALA A 238 -14.41 3.46 4.74
N SER A 239 -13.51 3.01 5.61
CA SER A 239 -13.63 3.16 7.06
C SER A 239 -12.34 3.66 7.69
N ASP A 240 -12.47 4.53 8.70
CA ASP A 240 -11.37 4.88 9.58
C ASP A 240 -11.12 3.74 10.58
N ILE A 241 -9.91 3.20 10.60
CA ILE A 241 -9.59 2.00 11.40
C ILE A 241 -9.76 2.21 12.91
N LEU A 242 -9.57 3.44 13.42
CA LEU A 242 -9.76 3.73 14.84
C LEU A 242 -11.23 3.91 15.17
N SER A 243 -12.04 4.47 14.27
CA SER A 243 -13.48 4.57 14.48
C SER A 243 -14.15 3.20 14.67
N LEU A 244 -13.61 2.15 14.03
CA LEU A 244 -14.09 0.78 14.15
C LEU A 244 -13.81 0.13 15.52
N THR A 245 -13.05 0.78 16.41
CA THR A 245 -12.98 0.31 17.81
C THR A 245 -14.22 0.69 18.61
N MET A 246 -15.06 1.58 18.08
CA MET A 246 -16.29 2.09 18.71
C MET A 246 -17.53 1.81 17.86
N LEU A 247 -17.39 1.79 16.54
CA LEU A 247 -18.45 1.50 15.59
C LEU A 247 -18.42 0.04 15.19
N GLU A 248 -19.60 -0.53 14.99
CA GLU A 248 -19.77 -1.90 14.50
C GLU A 248 -19.11 -2.08 13.13
N GLY A 249 -18.34 -3.17 12.97
CA GLY A 249 -17.62 -3.49 11.74
C GLY A 249 -18.56 -3.64 10.53
N PRO A 250 -18.24 -3.06 9.36
CA PRO A 250 -19.10 -3.13 8.17
C PRO A 250 -19.50 -4.55 7.73
N GLY A 251 -18.64 -5.54 7.98
CA GLY A 251 -18.91 -6.94 7.66
C GLY A 251 -20.12 -7.51 8.41
N HIS A 252 -20.40 -7.05 9.64
CA HIS A 252 -21.57 -7.48 10.41
C HIS A 252 -22.89 -6.92 9.88
N PHE A 253 -22.85 -5.81 9.14
CA PHE A 253 -23.98 -5.32 8.34
C PHE A 253 -24.09 -5.97 6.95
N GLY A 254 -23.13 -6.84 6.63
CA GLY A 254 -23.07 -7.54 5.36
C GLY A 254 -22.42 -6.73 4.25
N ALA A 255 -21.51 -5.80 4.52
CA ALA A 255 -20.69 -5.22 3.45
C ALA A 255 -19.86 -6.30 2.74
N ASP A 256 -19.53 -6.10 1.47
CA ASP A 256 -18.74 -7.08 0.69
C ASP A 256 -17.24 -6.80 0.76
N ILE A 257 -16.86 -5.52 0.86
CA ILE A 257 -15.49 -5.02 0.94
C ILE A 257 -15.41 -3.90 1.98
N CYS A 258 -14.37 -3.90 2.81
CA CYS A 258 -14.02 -2.81 3.71
C CYS A 258 -12.56 -2.41 3.50
N LEU A 259 -12.28 -1.11 3.41
CA LEU A 259 -10.95 -0.58 3.12
C LEU A 259 -10.70 0.73 3.87
N GLY A 260 -9.46 1.17 3.90
CA GLY A 260 -9.09 2.46 4.51
C GLY A 260 -7.60 2.54 4.79
N SER A 261 -7.17 3.59 5.48
CA SER A 261 -5.79 3.75 5.93
C SER A 261 -5.58 3.23 7.36
N THR A 262 -4.45 2.56 7.62
CA THR A 262 -4.00 2.29 9.00
C THR A 262 -3.05 3.34 9.55
N GLN A 263 -2.92 4.50 8.89
CA GLN A 263 -1.97 5.56 9.27
C GLN A 263 -2.07 5.93 10.75
N ARG A 264 -3.28 6.17 11.24
CA ARG A 264 -3.49 6.66 12.62
C ARG A 264 -3.23 5.61 13.70
N PHE A 265 -2.94 4.36 13.34
CA PHE A 265 -2.37 3.34 14.23
C PHE A 265 -0.85 3.50 14.33
N GLY A 266 -0.41 4.68 14.76
CA GLY A 266 0.98 4.94 15.14
C GLY A 266 1.96 5.20 14.00
N VAL A 267 1.52 5.48 12.77
CA VAL A 267 2.41 5.87 11.66
C VAL A 267 2.40 7.40 11.47
N PRO A 268 3.55 8.09 11.37
CA PRO A 268 3.58 9.54 11.17
C PRO A 268 2.86 9.97 9.88
N MET A 269 2.25 11.16 9.85
CA MET A 269 1.54 11.66 8.65
C MET A 269 2.45 11.77 7.41
N GLY A 270 3.76 11.96 7.58
CA GLY A 270 4.74 11.82 6.50
C GLY A 270 4.54 12.76 5.30
N ASN A 271 3.77 13.84 5.45
CA ASN A 271 3.33 14.70 4.35
C ASN A 271 2.70 13.91 3.18
N GLY A 272 1.96 12.83 3.51
CA GLY A 272 1.24 11.98 2.55
C GLY A 272 1.51 10.48 2.70
N GLY A 273 2.65 10.07 3.25
CA GLY A 273 3.00 8.65 3.36
C GLY A 273 4.42 8.37 3.87
N PRO A 274 4.84 7.08 3.91
CA PRO A 274 4.08 5.90 3.48
C PRO A 274 3.12 5.38 4.55
N HIS A 275 1.92 4.97 4.14
CA HIS A 275 0.90 4.37 5.01
C HIS A 275 0.34 3.11 4.39
N ALA A 276 0.23 2.03 5.15
CA ALA A 276 -0.43 0.83 4.67
C ALA A 276 -1.94 1.07 4.59
N ALA A 277 -2.52 0.95 3.40
CA ALA A 277 -3.96 0.84 3.27
C ALA A 277 -4.38 -0.60 3.58
N PHE A 278 -5.46 -0.79 4.34
CA PHE A 278 -6.06 -2.10 4.52
C PHE A 278 -7.12 -2.35 3.44
N PHE A 279 -7.28 -3.62 3.08
CA PHE A 279 -8.31 -4.07 2.17
C PHE A 279 -8.80 -5.46 2.62
N ALA A 280 -10.07 -5.53 3.02
CA ALA A 280 -10.70 -6.71 3.55
C ALA A 280 -11.98 -7.04 2.80
N VAL A 281 -12.26 -8.32 2.65
CA VAL A 281 -13.38 -8.83 1.84
C VAL A 281 -14.08 -10.00 2.52
N THR A 282 -15.28 -10.29 2.04
CA THR A 282 -15.99 -11.54 2.35
C THR A 282 -15.27 -12.76 1.75
N ASP A 283 -15.53 -13.97 2.30
CA ASP A 283 -14.88 -15.21 1.84
C ASP A 283 -15.12 -15.48 0.34
N LYS A 284 -16.29 -15.08 -0.17
CA LYS A 284 -16.67 -15.23 -1.59
C LYS A 284 -15.72 -14.50 -2.53
N LEU A 285 -15.13 -13.38 -2.09
CA LEU A 285 -14.26 -12.52 -2.89
C LEU A 285 -12.76 -12.80 -2.69
N LYS A 286 -12.37 -13.73 -1.80
CA LYS A 286 -10.96 -13.97 -1.43
C LYS A 286 -10.05 -14.35 -2.60
N ARG A 287 -10.60 -14.96 -3.66
CA ARG A 287 -9.82 -15.33 -4.85
C ARG A 287 -9.50 -14.14 -5.77
N ASN A 288 -10.16 -13.00 -5.57
CA ASN A 288 -9.99 -11.78 -6.36
C ASN A 288 -9.42 -10.63 -5.53
N ILE A 289 -9.09 -10.86 -4.26
CA ILE A 289 -8.49 -9.84 -3.38
C ILE A 289 -7.17 -9.35 -3.99
N PRO A 290 -6.90 -8.03 -4.06
CA PRO A 290 -5.66 -7.49 -4.60
C PRO A 290 -4.49 -7.66 -3.61
N GLY A 291 -3.28 -7.66 -4.14
CA GLY A 291 -2.06 -7.68 -3.34
C GLY A 291 -1.77 -9.03 -2.67
N ARG A 292 -0.78 -8.99 -1.77
CA ARG A 292 -0.24 -10.17 -1.09
C ARG A 292 -1.17 -10.62 0.03
N LEU A 293 -1.16 -11.91 0.32
CA LEU A 293 -1.88 -12.50 1.44
C LEU A 293 -0.95 -13.45 2.17
N VAL A 294 -0.81 -13.29 3.48
CA VAL A 294 -0.14 -14.26 4.35
C VAL A 294 -1.16 -15.29 4.82
N GLY A 295 -0.80 -16.57 4.71
CA GLY A 295 -1.56 -17.68 5.26
C GLY A 295 -0.69 -18.53 6.17
N GLN A 296 -1.32 -19.12 7.19
CA GLN A 296 -0.75 -20.19 8.00
C GLN A 296 -0.80 -21.51 7.21
N SER A 297 0.28 -22.27 7.30
CA SER A 297 0.52 -23.56 6.67
C SER A 297 1.25 -24.45 7.68
N ILE A 298 1.66 -25.63 7.23
CA ILE A 298 2.55 -26.53 7.97
C ILE A 298 3.90 -26.64 7.25
N ASP A 299 4.98 -26.84 8.01
CA ASP A 299 6.31 -27.17 7.49
C ASP A 299 6.52 -28.69 7.35
N ALA A 300 7.73 -29.10 6.97
CA ALA A 300 8.09 -30.51 6.76
C ALA A 300 8.05 -31.37 8.06
N GLU A 301 8.09 -30.74 9.24
CA GLU A 301 8.01 -31.39 10.54
C GLU A 301 6.58 -31.31 11.13
N GLY A 302 5.62 -30.77 10.39
CA GLY A 302 4.22 -30.62 10.82
C GLY A 302 3.96 -29.43 11.74
N ARG A 303 4.92 -28.51 11.90
CA ARG A 303 4.78 -27.30 12.72
C ARG A 303 4.05 -26.22 11.95
N ALA A 304 3.31 -25.36 12.65
CA ALA A 304 2.71 -24.18 12.05
C ALA A 304 3.78 -23.22 11.50
N ALA A 305 3.60 -22.76 10.26
CA ALA A 305 4.48 -21.80 9.60
C ALA A 305 3.69 -20.88 8.67
N TYR A 306 4.18 -19.66 8.45
CA TYR A 306 3.53 -18.67 7.59
C TYR A 306 4.17 -18.63 6.21
N ARG A 307 3.38 -18.32 5.18
CA ARG A 307 3.88 -18.04 3.82
C ARG A 307 2.92 -17.12 3.06
N LEU A 308 3.41 -16.55 1.96
CA LEU A 308 2.52 -15.96 0.97
C LEU A 308 1.65 -17.06 0.34
N THR A 309 0.35 -16.79 0.23
CA THR A 309 -0.67 -17.72 -0.26
C THR A 309 -1.48 -17.14 -1.41
N LEU A 310 -2.12 -18.02 -2.20
CA LEU A 310 -2.89 -17.67 -3.40
C LEU A 310 -2.10 -16.76 -4.37
N GLN A 311 -0.79 -17.00 -4.50
CA GLN A 311 0.12 -16.14 -5.29
C GLN A 311 -0.20 -16.15 -6.79
N THR A 312 -0.98 -17.11 -7.28
CA THR A 312 -1.43 -17.17 -8.68
C THR A 312 -2.28 -15.98 -9.09
N ARG A 313 -2.81 -15.19 -8.14
CA ARG A 313 -3.49 -13.91 -8.39
C ARG A 313 -2.54 -12.79 -8.81
N GLU A 314 -1.27 -12.88 -8.44
CA GLU A 314 -0.36 -11.73 -8.51
C GLU A 314 0.31 -11.58 -9.89
N GLN A 315 0.74 -10.35 -10.20
CA GLN A 315 1.35 -9.96 -11.48
C GLN A 315 2.55 -10.83 -11.92
N HIS A 316 3.35 -11.33 -10.98
CA HIS A 316 4.52 -12.14 -11.30
C HIS A 316 4.18 -13.54 -11.85
N ILE A 317 2.93 -14.00 -11.66
CA ILE A 317 2.41 -15.25 -12.22
C ILE A 317 1.41 -14.97 -13.35
N ARG A 318 0.46 -14.07 -13.12
CA ARG A 318 -0.68 -13.85 -14.02
C ARG A 318 -0.54 -12.70 -15.00
N ARG A 319 0.45 -11.82 -14.83
CA ARG A 319 0.76 -10.69 -15.71
C ARG A 319 -0.49 -9.84 -15.98
N GLU A 320 -0.92 -9.71 -17.23
CA GLU A 320 -2.10 -8.94 -17.65
C GLU A 320 -3.44 -9.51 -17.16
N LYS A 321 -3.46 -10.75 -16.67
CA LYS A 321 -4.65 -11.41 -16.11
C LYS A 321 -4.73 -11.33 -14.58
N ALA A 322 -3.78 -10.63 -13.95
CA ALA A 322 -3.71 -10.46 -12.50
C ALA A 322 -4.83 -9.55 -12.00
#